data_AF-A0A949CR80-F1
#
_entry.id   AF-A0A949CR80-F1
#
_cell.length_a   1.000
_cell.length_b   1.000
_cell.length_c   1.000
_cell.angle_alpha   90.00
_cell.angle_beta   90.00
_cell.angle_gamma   90.00
#
_symmetry.space_group_name_H-M   'P 1'
#
loop_
_entity.id
_entity.type
_entity.pdbx_description
1 polymer ?
#
loop_
_entity_poly.entity_id
_entity_poly.type
_entity_poly.pdbx_seq_one_letter_code
_entity_poly.pdbx_strand_id
1 'polypeptide(L)'
;MIHSQSVSAAVARLYNTYPFPPEPILDEPPPGYNWRWNWITAAAFCSGRKPTRLDVRILDAGCGTGVSTEYLAHLNPHAHVTGIDISEGALDIARERCQRSGAGRVEFHHLSLYDVEQLSGEFDYINCVGVLHHLREPQRGLQSLTAKLAPAGYIHIFVYAALGRWEIQLMQQALALLQGDSIGDFRDGVQLGRTLFAALPEGNRLRRREEERWSMENQRDECFADMYLHPQEIDYTIDTLFELIDKSGLEFLGFSNPAFWQLERLFSKQPDLIKRAALLTERQRYRLTELLDPDVSHYEFFLAKPPVTRINWSHNTDLWNATAELSPCTQGWPHHLLFNGDYQVVHLTEGEYLFLEQCTSRPDATVGDILETISFDLDGVRSLFHRQLILLTPHG
;
A
#
# COMPACT_ATOMS: atom_id res chain seq x y z
N MET A 1 12.25 -28.45 13.86
CA MET A 1 11.36 -27.29 14.12
C MET A 1 12.23 -26.13 14.57
N ILE A 2 12.74 -25.34 13.61
CA ILE A 2 13.32 -24.03 13.90
C ILE A 2 12.12 -23.15 14.30
N HIS A 3 12.05 -22.76 15.58
CA HIS A 3 10.91 -22.05 16.19
C HIS A 3 10.67 -20.70 15.49
N SER A 4 9.44 -20.23 15.41
CA SER A 4 9.11 -18.91 14.83
C SER A 4 9.93 -17.77 15.44
N GLN A 5 10.26 -17.88 16.74
CA GLN A 5 11.16 -16.95 17.43
C GLN A 5 12.56 -16.84 16.82
N SER A 6 13.16 -17.94 16.32
CA SER A 6 14.50 -17.87 15.70
C SER A 6 14.47 -17.19 14.33
N VAL A 7 13.35 -17.26 13.60
CA VAL A 7 13.17 -16.53 12.35
C VAL A 7 13.01 -15.03 12.63
N SER A 8 12.13 -14.66 13.55
CA SER A 8 11.98 -13.25 13.96
C SER A 8 13.30 -12.65 14.45
N ALA A 9 14.11 -13.40 15.20
CA ALA A 9 15.43 -12.95 15.62
C ALA A 9 16.40 -12.76 14.43
N ALA A 10 16.34 -13.60 13.39
CA ALA A 10 17.17 -13.42 12.20
C ALA A 10 16.76 -12.19 11.38
N VAL A 11 15.45 -11.98 11.19
CA VAL A 11 14.89 -10.79 10.53
C VAL A 11 15.26 -9.52 11.32
N ALA A 12 15.10 -9.53 12.64
CA ALA A 12 15.50 -8.40 13.48
C ALA A 12 17.01 -8.11 13.38
N ARG A 13 17.88 -9.13 13.27
CA ARG A 13 19.32 -8.91 13.05
C ARG A 13 19.61 -8.25 11.71
N LEU A 14 18.88 -8.60 10.64
CA LEU A 14 19.01 -7.93 9.35
C LEU A 14 18.73 -6.43 9.50
N TYR A 15 17.56 -6.08 10.03
CA TYR A 15 17.16 -4.67 10.15
C TYR A 15 17.90 -3.88 11.24
N ASN A 16 18.50 -4.55 12.23
CA ASN A 16 19.46 -3.89 13.12
C ASN A 16 20.82 -3.64 12.44
N THR A 17 21.20 -4.46 11.45
CA THR A 17 22.45 -4.27 10.69
C THR A 17 22.27 -3.23 9.58
N TYR A 18 21.12 -3.27 8.92
CA TYR A 18 20.71 -2.44 7.80
C TYR A 18 19.28 -1.93 8.02
N PRO A 19 19.09 -0.82 8.76
CA PRO A 19 17.76 -0.28 9.04
C PRO A 19 17.00 0.11 7.76
N PHE A 20 15.74 -0.29 7.67
CA PHE A 20 14.94 -0.14 6.46
C PHE A 20 13.52 0.41 6.79
N PRO A 21 12.92 1.27 5.93
CA PRO A 21 13.51 1.88 4.74
C PRO A 21 14.64 2.90 5.05
N PRO A 22 15.68 2.99 4.23
CA PRO A 22 16.86 3.84 4.50
C PRO A 22 16.65 5.32 4.12
N GLU A 23 15.43 5.83 4.19
CA GLU A 23 15.15 7.22 3.81
C GLU A 23 15.76 8.23 4.77
N PRO A 24 16.21 9.40 4.30
CA PRO A 24 16.78 10.42 5.17
C PRO A 24 15.75 10.92 6.18
N ILE A 25 16.22 11.32 7.35
CA ILE A 25 15.39 12.01 8.35
C ILE A 25 15.33 13.50 8.00
N LEU A 26 14.12 14.06 8.02
CA LEU A 26 13.84 15.47 7.72
C LEU A 26 13.49 16.24 8.99
N ASP A 27 13.77 17.55 9.00
CA ASP A 27 13.36 18.48 10.07
C ASP A 27 12.01 19.17 9.75
N GLU A 28 11.27 18.63 8.79
CA GLU A 28 9.99 19.13 8.30
C GLU A 28 9.06 17.97 7.94
N PRO A 29 7.74 18.19 7.81
CA PRO A 29 6.81 17.17 7.36
C PRO A 29 7.27 16.52 6.05
N PRO A 30 7.00 15.22 5.86
CA PRO A 30 7.44 14.53 4.65
C PRO A 30 6.75 15.15 3.42
N PRO A 31 7.46 15.25 2.28
CA PRO A 31 6.91 15.91 1.10
C PRO A 31 5.79 15.09 0.47
N GLY A 32 4.76 15.78 -0.03
CA GLY A 32 3.66 15.15 -0.76
C GLY A 32 2.72 14.31 0.12
N TYR A 33 2.06 13.35 -0.51
CA TYR A 33 1.09 12.44 0.09
C TYR A 33 1.23 11.01 -0.45
N ASN A 34 0.64 10.07 0.27
CA ASN A 34 0.21 8.77 -0.25
C ASN A 34 -1.24 8.58 0.18
N TRP A 35 -2.17 8.48 -0.77
CA TRP A 35 -3.60 8.38 -0.44
C TRP A 35 -3.95 7.14 0.38
N ARG A 36 -3.11 6.10 0.31
CA ARG A 36 -3.24 4.89 1.13
C ARG A 36 -2.89 5.17 2.59
N TRP A 37 -2.08 6.19 2.88
CA TRP A 37 -1.73 6.59 4.24
C TRP A 37 -2.57 7.76 4.77
N ASN A 38 -3.51 8.26 3.98
CA ASN A 38 -4.51 9.22 4.43
C ASN A 38 -5.83 8.48 4.72
N TRP A 39 -6.27 8.52 5.98
CA TRP A 39 -7.47 7.84 6.47
C TRP A 39 -8.72 8.22 5.66
N ILE A 40 -8.88 9.51 5.33
CA ILE A 40 -10.06 10.00 4.62
C ILE A 40 -10.15 9.34 3.24
N THR A 41 -9.06 9.36 2.47
CA THR A 41 -9.03 8.77 1.12
C THR A 41 -9.03 7.26 1.14
N ALA A 42 -8.29 6.62 2.06
CA ALA A 42 -8.27 5.17 2.21
C ALA A 42 -9.65 4.61 2.60
N ALA A 43 -10.31 5.21 3.60
CA ALA A 43 -11.65 4.82 3.99
C ALA A 43 -12.69 5.10 2.89
N ALA A 44 -12.52 6.18 2.12
CA ALA A 44 -13.37 6.46 0.96
C ALA A 44 -13.19 5.46 -0.18
N PHE A 45 -11.96 5.02 -0.46
CA PHE A 45 -11.70 3.93 -1.38
C PHE A 45 -12.42 2.64 -0.97
N CYS A 46 -12.34 2.32 0.33
CA CYS A 46 -12.89 1.10 0.91
C CYS A 46 -14.43 1.10 0.98
N SER A 47 -15.04 2.18 1.47
CA SER A 47 -16.48 2.28 1.70
C SER A 47 -17.25 2.96 0.57
N GLY A 48 -16.55 3.60 -0.37
CA GLY A 48 -17.14 4.44 -1.41
C GLY A 48 -17.64 5.80 -0.92
N ARG A 49 -17.42 6.19 0.33
CA ARG A 49 -17.85 7.49 0.88
C ARG A 49 -16.81 8.10 1.81
N LYS A 50 -16.80 9.43 1.93
CA LYS A 50 -15.97 10.14 2.91
C LYS A 50 -16.33 9.66 4.34
N PRO A 51 -15.34 9.30 5.19
CA PRO A 51 -15.61 8.99 6.58
C PRO A 51 -15.97 10.27 7.36
N THR A 52 -16.88 10.15 8.34
CA THR A 52 -17.27 11.27 9.21
C THR A 52 -16.37 11.42 10.43
N ARG A 53 -15.76 10.32 10.90
CA ARG A 53 -14.86 10.33 12.05
C ARG A 53 -13.41 10.51 11.61
N LEU A 54 -12.74 11.52 12.19
CA LEU A 54 -11.34 11.85 11.93
C LEU A 54 -10.41 11.52 13.12
N ASP A 55 -10.94 11.48 14.34
CA ASP A 55 -10.22 10.96 15.51
C ASP A 55 -10.27 9.43 15.47
N VAL A 56 -9.22 8.86 14.88
CA VAL A 56 -9.08 7.43 14.63
C VAL A 56 -7.80 6.89 15.23
N ARG A 57 -7.79 5.60 15.53
CA ARG A 57 -6.59 4.87 15.96
C ARG A 57 -6.01 4.14 14.77
N ILE A 58 -4.74 4.42 14.47
CA ILE A 58 -4.00 3.83 13.36
C ILE A 58 -2.87 2.97 13.92
N LEU A 59 -2.75 1.73 13.48
CA LEU A 59 -1.59 0.87 13.75
C LEU A 59 -0.70 0.81 12.51
N ASP A 60 0.58 1.13 12.65
CA ASP A 60 1.61 0.83 11.65
C ASP A 60 2.35 -0.45 12.08
N ALA A 61 1.92 -1.57 11.51
CA ALA A 61 2.34 -2.92 11.91
C ALA A 61 3.59 -3.35 11.14
N GLY A 62 4.76 -3.27 11.80
CA GLY A 62 6.08 -3.43 11.20
C GLY A 62 6.57 -2.11 10.61
N CYS A 63 6.66 -1.07 11.45
CA CYS A 63 6.91 0.30 11.02
C CYS A 63 8.34 0.59 10.54
N GLY A 64 9.29 -0.33 10.75
CA GLY A 64 10.69 -0.16 10.40
C GLY A 64 11.27 1.15 10.95
N THR A 65 11.95 1.91 10.11
CA THR A 65 12.52 3.23 10.43
C THR A 65 11.50 4.38 10.49
N GLY A 66 10.20 4.06 10.47
CA GLY A 66 9.11 5.02 10.69
C GLY A 66 8.71 5.86 9.49
N VAL A 67 9.14 5.54 8.27
CA VAL A 67 8.78 6.31 7.06
C VAL A 67 7.27 6.36 6.88
N SER A 68 6.59 5.19 6.87
CA SER A 68 5.12 5.16 6.81
C SER A 68 4.49 5.84 8.02
N THR A 69 5.03 5.63 9.23
CA THR A 69 4.49 6.21 10.47
C THR A 69 4.48 7.74 10.44
N GLU A 70 5.56 8.34 9.94
CA GLU A 70 5.68 9.79 9.77
C GLU A 70 4.60 10.34 8.83
N TYR A 71 4.41 9.71 7.66
CA TYR A 71 3.31 10.09 6.75
C TYR A 71 1.94 9.87 7.37
N LEU A 72 1.70 8.72 8.03
CA LEU A 72 0.44 8.42 8.70
C LEU A 72 0.11 9.48 9.76
N ALA A 73 1.10 10.00 10.50
CA ALA A 73 0.87 11.04 11.49
C ALA A 73 0.55 12.40 10.86
N HIS A 74 1.32 12.84 9.84
CA HIS A 74 1.12 14.14 9.21
C HIS A 74 -0.13 14.22 8.33
N LEU A 75 -0.45 13.13 7.61
CA LEU A 75 -1.65 13.07 6.76
C LEU A 75 -2.94 12.91 7.57
N ASN A 76 -2.85 12.55 8.86
CA ASN A 76 -3.99 12.32 9.75
C ASN A 76 -3.80 13.07 11.09
N PRO A 77 -3.84 14.41 11.10
CA PRO A 77 -3.49 15.22 12.29
C PRO A 77 -4.39 14.99 13.51
N HIS A 78 -5.57 14.39 13.31
CA HIS A 78 -6.50 14.03 14.39
C HIS A 78 -6.32 12.59 14.89
N ALA A 79 -5.58 11.75 14.17
CA ALA A 79 -5.39 10.35 14.52
C ALA A 79 -4.35 10.16 15.64
N HIS A 80 -4.46 9.03 16.33
CA HIS A 80 -3.42 8.49 17.19
C HIS A 80 -2.75 7.34 16.46
N VAL A 81 -1.44 7.45 16.22
CA VAL A 81 -0.66 6.45 15.49
C VAL A 81 0.17 5.63 16.47
N THR A 82 0.03 4.31 16.40
CA THR A 82 0.86 3.35 17.14
C THR A 82 1.74 2.63 16.13
N GLY A 83 3.07 2.76 16.23
CA GLY A 83 4.03 1.99 15.44
C GLY A 83 4.56 0.80 16.22
N ILE A 84 4.65 -0.37 15.60
CA ILE A 84 5.31 -1.54 16.20
C ILE A 84 6.36 -2.12 15.27
N ASP A 85 7.48 -2.56 15.82
CA ASP A 85 8.51 -3.29 15.08
C ASP A 85 9.28 -4.25 16.00
N ILE A 86 9.95 -5.24 15.40
CA ILE A 86 10.82 -6.21 16.10
C ILE A 86 12.28 -5.75 16.21
N SER A 87 12.66 -4.68 15.50
CA SER A 87 13.99 -4.10 15.46
C SER A 87 14.07 -2.84 16.33
N GLU A 88 14.69 -2.93 17.51
CA GLU A 88 14.87 -1.74 18.37
C GLU A 88 15.68 -0.66 17.68
N GLY A 89 16.72 -1.01 16.90
CA GLY A 89 17.52 -0.04 16.17
C GLY A 89 16.73 0.71 15.09
N ALA A 90 15.76 0.06 14.46
CA ALA A 90 14.86 0.72 13.52
C ALA A 90 13.85 1.64 14.27
N LEU A 91 13.36 1.20 15.43
CA LEU A 91 12.48 2.02 16.28
C LEU A 91 13.16 3.28 16.80
N ASP A 92 14.44 3.24 17.13
CA ASP A 92 15.20 4.43 17.53
C ASP A 92 15.22 5.47 16.39
N ILE A 93 15.42 5.04 15.15
CA ILE A 93 15.35 5.89 13.96
C ILE A 93 13.92 6.41 13.74
N ALA A 94 12.90 5.55 13.93
CA ALA A 94 11.49 5.94 13.79
C ALA A 94 11.08 7.02 14.79
N ARG A 95 11.54 6.90 16.04
CA ARG A 95 11.35 7.90 17.10
C ARG A 95 12.03 9.23 16.72
N GLU A 96 13.28 9.19 16.30
CA GLU A 96 14.00 10.39 15.86
C GLU A 96 13.29 11.07 14.67
N ARG A 97 12.88 10.28 13.67
CA ARG A 97 12.16 10.77 12.49
C ARG A 97 10.89 11.53 12.86
N CYS A 98 10.00 10.89 13.62
CA CYS A 98 8.75 11.52 14.03
C CYS A 98 8.98 12.75 14.92
N GLN A 99 10.01 12.71 15.77
CA GLN A 99 10.38 13.86 16.59
C GLN A 99 10.85 15.06 15.74
N ARG A 100 11.70 14.81 14.73
CA ARG A 100 12.31 15.87 13.91
C ARG A 100 11.33 16.50 12.93
N SER A 101 10.42 15.73 12.34
CA SER A 101 9.37 16.31 11.47
C SER A 101 8.18 16.92 12.22
N GLY A 102 8.11 16.76 13.55
CA GLY A 102 7.04 17.30 14.38
C GLY A 102 5.78 16.43 14.45
N ALA A 103 5.86 15.14 14.13
CA ALA A 103 4.78 14.18 14.27
C ALA A 103 4.51 13.87 15.76
N GLY A 104 3.61 14.63 16.39
CA GLY A 104 3.43 14.62 17.86
C GLY A 104 2.48 13.56 18.43
N ARG A 105 1.69 12.87 17.61
CA ARG A 105 0.67 11.89 18.06
C ARG A 105 1.05 10.45 17.71
N VAL A 106 2.29 10.09 18.03
CA VAL A 106 2.87 8.79 17.71
C VAL A 106 3.41 8.12 18.97
N GLU A 107 3.10 6.84 19.16
CA GLU A 107 3.73 5.98 20.15
C GLU A 107 4.37 4.77 19.45
N PHE A 108 5.47 4.26 20.03
CA PHE A 108 6.22 3.14 19.46
C PHE A 108 6.39 2.01 20.47
N HIS A 109 6.22 0.77 20.02
CA HIS A 109 6.45 -0.43 20.83
C HIS A 109 7.36 -1.42 20.12
N HIS A 110 8.38 -1.91 20.84
CA HIS A 110 9.13 -3.07 20.44
C HIS A 110 8.27 -4.32 20.62
N LEU A 111 7.62 -4.75 19.54
CA LEU A 111 6.56 -5.75 19.61
C LEU A 111 6.45 -6.51 18.29
N SER A 112 6.33 -7.83 18.37
CA SER A 112 6.00 -8.66 17.21
C SER A 112 4.52 -8.53 16.85
N LEU A 113 4.20 -8.65 15.55
CA LEU A 113 2.82 -8.77 15.10
C LEU A 113 2.08 -9.96 15.74
N TYR A 114 2.80 -11.01 16.14
CA TYR A 114 2.22 -12.16 16.84
C TYR A 114 1.76 -11.88 18.26
N ASP A 115 2.19 -10.74 18.82
CA ASP A 115 2.01 -10.34 20.21
C ASP A 115 1.21 -9.01 20.32
N VAL A 116 0.58 -8.59 19.22
CA VAL A 116 -0.16 -7.33 19.08
C VAL A 116 -1.36 -7.21 20.04
N GLU A 117 -1.82 -8.33 20.60
CA GLU A 117 -2.82 -8.37 21.67
C GLU A 117 -2.40 -7.64 22.94
N GLN A 118 -1.10 -7.42 23.14
CA GLN A 118 -0.57 -6.63 24.26
C GLN A 118 -0.93 -5.13 24.15
N LEU A 119 -1.20 -4.63 22.95
CA LEU A 119 -1.67 -3.25 22.75
C LEU A 119 -3.11 -3.10 23.26
N SER A 120 -3.42 -1.95 23.85
CA SER A 120 -4.78 -1.66 24.31
C SER A 120 -5.72 -1.24 23.17
N GLY A 121 -7.01 -1.56 23.28
CA GLY A 121 -8.04 -1.11 22.35
C GLY A 121 -7.98 -1.73 20.95
N GLU A 122 -8.81 -1.25 20.04
CA GLU A 122 -8.83 -1.66 18.63
C GLU A 122 -8.34 -0.51 17.73
N PHE A 123 -8.05 -0.82 16.47
CA PHE A 123 -7.59 0.13 15.47
C PHE A 123 -8.59 0.24 14.33
N ASP A 124 -8.86 1.47 13.91
CA ASP A 124 -9.76 1.77 12.79
C ASP A 124 -9.09 1.53 11.45
N TYR A 125 -7.77 1.72 11.44
CA TYR A 125 -6.92 1.51 10.30
C TYR A 125 -5.63 0.81 10.70
N ILE A 126 -5.29 -0.27 10.00
CA ILE A 126 -4.02 -0.97 10.18
C ILE A 126 -3.24 -0.86 8.86
N ASN A 127 -2.07 -0.24 8.89
CA ASN A 127 -1.11 -0.24 7.79
C ASN A 127 -0.11 -1.38 8.04
N CYS A 128 0.01 -2.33 7.13
CA CYS A 128 0.93 -3.47 7.21
C CYS A 128 1.63 -3.65 5.86
N VAL A 129 2.60 -2.78 5.58
CA VAL A 129 3.24 -2.64 4.27
C VAL A 129 4.66 -3.19 4.34
N GLY A 130 5.00 -4.18 3.50
CA GLY A 130 6.38 -4.69 3.48
C GLY A 130 6.68 -5.73 4.56
N VAL A 131 5.66 -6.33 5.18
CA VAL A 131 5.84 -7.07 6.44
C VAL A 131 5.41 -8.53 6.35
N LEU A 132 4.18 -8.82 5.91
CA LEU A 132 3.60 -10.16 6.05
C LEU A 132 4.43 -11.29 5.40
N HIS A 133 5.09 -11.03 4.29
CA HIS A 133 5.95 -11.99 3.57
C HIS A 133 7.25 -12.32 4.32
N HIS A 134 7.63 -11.51 5.31
CA HIS A 134 8.80 -11.74 6.16
C HIS A 134 8.51 -12.54 7.43
N LEU A 135 7.24 -12.88 7.67
CA LEU A 135 6.85 -13.75 8.78
C LEU A 135 7.03 -15.22 8.42
N ARG A 136 7.43 -16.01 9.42
CA ARG A 136 7.42 -17.48 9.33
C ARG A 136 6.00 -18.06 9.22
N GLU A 137 5.04 -17.43 9.87
CA GLU A 137 3.63 -17.83 9.95
C GLU A 137 2.74 -16.62 9.57
N PRO A 138 2.75 -16.18 8.29
CA PRO A 138 2.05 -14.97 7.85
C PRO A 138 0.55 -14.99 8.17
N GLN A 139 -0.08 -16.17 8.09
CA GLN A 139 -1.48 -16.35 8.46
C GLN A 139 -1.74 -15.99 9.92
N ARG A 140 -0.89 -16.45 10.85
CA ARG A 140 -1.02 -16.12 12.29
C ARG A 140 -0.82 -14.63 12.52
N GLY A 141 0.15 -14.01 11.83
CA GLY A 141 0.37 -12.57 11.89
C GLY A 141 -0.86 -11.78 11.45
N LEU A 142 -1.42 -12.10 10.28
CA LEU A 142 -2.62 -11.45 9.77
C LEU A 142 -3.83 -11.68 10.68
N GLN A 143 -4.02 -12.88 11.23
CA GLN A 143 -5.10 -13.15 12.20
C GLN A 143 -4.95 -12.35 13.49
N SER A 144 -3.72 -12.12 13.95
CA SER A 144 -3.44 -11.30 15.13
C SER A 144 -3.83 -9.83 14.87
N LEU A 145 -3.51 -9.31 13.67
CA LEU A 145 -3.95 -7.98 13.24
C LEU A 145 -5.49 -7.91 13.09
N THR A 146 -6.13 -8.93 12.51
CA THR A 146 -7.60 -9.02 12.41
C THR A 146 -8.28 -8.91 13.78
N ALA A 147 -7.71 -9.53 14.81
CA ALA A 147 -8.24 -9.48 16.17
C ALA A 147 -8.19 -8.08 16.81
N LYS A 148 -7.32 -7.20 16.31
CA LYS A 148 -7.15 -5.81 16.76
C LYS A 148 -7.88 -4.80 15.89
N LEU A 149 -8.47 -5.23 14.78
CA LEU A 149 -9.21 -4.38 13.86
C LEU A 149 -10.58 -4.06 14.45
N ALA A 150 -10.92 -2.77 14.54
CA ALA A 150 -12.21 -2.30 15.00
C ALA A 150 -13.35 -2.78 14.07
N PRO A 151 -14.61 -2.82 14.54
CA PRO A 151 -15.76 -2.99 13.67
C PRO A 151 -15.74 -1.97 12.52
N ALA A 152 -15.93 -2.44 11.28
CA ALA A 152 -15.82 -1.62 10.06
C ALA A 152 -14.43 -0.95 9.85
N GLY A 153 -13.39 -1.42 10.53
CA GLY A 153 -12.01 -1.01 10.28
C GLY A 153 -11.44 -1.61 9.00
N TYR A 154 -10.39 -0.98 8.49
CA TYR A 154 -9.68 -1.38 7.27
C TYR A 154 -8.23 -1.78 7.57
N ILE A 155 -7.72 -2.74 6.81
CA ILE A 155 -6.30 -3.07 6.79
C ILE A 155 -5.75 -2.88 5.38
N HIS A 156 -4.63 -2.16 5.30
CA HIS A 156 -3.86 -1.96 4.08
C HIS A 156 -2.63 -2.85 4.12
N ILE A 157 -2.46 -3.67 3.07
CA ILE A 157 -1.43 -4.70 3.03
C ILE A 157 -0.62 -4.56 1.76
N PHE A 158 0.71 -4.68 1.88
CA PHE A 158 1.63 -4.88 0.77
C PHE A 158 2.42 -6.19 0.97
N VAL A 159 2.43 -7.06 -0.04
CA VAL A 159 3.25 -8.27 -0.08
C VAL A 159 3.88 -8.51 -1.45
N TYR A 160 5.00 -9.22 -1.49
CA TYR A 160 5.70 -9.51 -2.74
C TYR A 160 4.98 -10.52 -3.64
N ALA A 161 5.07 -10.27 -4.95
CA ALA A 161 4.49 -11.10 -5.99
C ALA A 161 5.55 -12.00 -6.64
N ALA A 162 5.29 -13.30 -6.69
CA ALA A 162 6.25 -14.32 -7.09
C ALA A 162 6.70 -14.18 -8.55
N LEU A 163 5.79 -13.87 -9.46
CA LEU A 163 6.11 -13.85 -10.89
C LEU A 163 6.99 -12.66 -11.30
N GLY A 164 6.84 -11.49 -10.66
CA GLY A 164 7.65 -10.31 -10.96
C GLY A 164 9.00 -10.28 -10.23
N ARG A 165 9.21 -11.20 -9.29
CA ARG A 165 10.41 -11.25 -8.43
C ARG A 165 11.17 -12.57 -8.51
N TRP A 166 10.81 -13.49 -9.40
CA TRP A 166 11.48 -14.80 -9.49
C TRP A 166 13.00 -14.69 -9.76
N GLU A 167 13.48 -13.66 -10.48
CA GLU A 167 14.94 -13.40 -10.61
C GLU A 167 15.61 -13.12 -9.26
N ILE A 168 14.90 -12.45 -8.34
CA ILE A 168 15.40 -12.14 -6.99
C ILE A 168 15.59 -13.42 -6.20
N GLN A 169 14.60 -14.32 -6.23
CA GLN A 169 14.68 -15.62 -5.57
C GLN A 169 15.88 -16.45 -6.04
N LEU A 170 16.19 -16.42 -7.35
CA LEU A 170 17.37 -17.10 -7.88
C LEU A 170 18.66 -16.49 -7.36
N MET A 171 18.73 -15.17 -7.27
CA MET A 171 19.90 -14.49 -6.72
C MET A 171 20.08 -14.76 -5.23
N GLN A 172 19.00 -14.70 -4.43
CA GLN A 172 19.02 -15.07 -3.01
C GLN A 172 19.57 -16.49 -2.80
N GLN A 173 19.11 -17.47 -3.60
CA GLN A 173 19.61 -18.85 -3.54
C GLN A 173 21.09 -18.95 -3.93
N ALA A 174 21.52 -18.24 -4.97
CA ALA A 174 22.92 -18.20 -5.38
C ALA A 174 23.82 -17.61 -4.29
N LEU A 175 23.39 -16.53 -3.64
CA LEU A 175 24.13 -15.91 -2.53
C LEU A 175 24.20 -16.85 -1.33
N ALA A 176 23.09 -17.50 -0.96
CA ALA A 176 23.09 -18.47 0.13
C ALA A 176 24.10 -19.62 -0.12
N LEU A 177 24.15 -20.14 -1.35
CA LEU A 177 25.14 -21.17 -1.73
C LEU A 177 26.59 -20.69 -1.62
N LEU A 178 26.84 -19.43 -1.98
CA LEU A 178 28.19 -18.85 -1.94
C LEU A 178 28.62 -18.42 -0.53
N GLN A 179 27.68 -17.99 0.32
CA GLN A 179 27.95 -17.67 1.73
C GLN A 179 28.23 -18.93 2.56
N GLY A 180 27.57 -20.06 2.26
CA GLY A 180 27.78 -21.32 2.98
C GLY A 180 27.53 -21.16 4.48
N ASP A 181 28.54 -21.43 5.31
CA ASP A 181 28.43 -21.32 6.77
C ASP A 181 28.32 -19.86 7.26
N SER A 182 28.59 -18.87 6.41
CA SER A 182 28.48 -17.43 6.72
C SER A 182 27.07 -16.87 6.52
N ILE A 183 26.07 -17.69 6.18
CA ILE A 183 24.68 -17.22 6.05
C ILE A 183 24.24 -16.50 7.33
N GLY A 184 23.73 -15.27 7.16
CA GLY A 184 23.34 -14.39 8.25
C GLY A 184 24.42 -13.36 8.66
N ASP A 185 25.63 -13.43 8.08
CA ASP A 185 26.51 -12.28 7.98
C ASP A 185 26.06 -11.41 6.81
N PHE A 186 25.23 -10.41 7.12
CA PHE A 186 24.64 -9.55 6.10
C PHE A 186 25.66 -8.62 5.44
N ARG A 187 26.75 -8.26 6.13
CA ARG A 187 27.79 -7.37 5.57
C ARG A 187 28.62 -8.09 4.52
N ASP A 188 29.01 -9.33 4.84
CA ASP A 188 29.61 -10.25 3.88
C ASP A 188 28.67 -10.47 2.69
N GLY A 189 27.39 -10.76 2.95
CA GLY A 189 26.40 -11.01 1.91
C GLY A 189 26.22 -9.84 0.93
N VAL A 190 26.22 -8.60 1.42
CA VAL A 190 26.14 -7.41 0.54
C VAL A 190 27.39 -7.32 -0.32
N GLN A 191 28.59 -7.42 0.27
CA GLN A 191 29.85 -7.34 -0.47
C GLN A 191 29.96 -8.45 -1.52
N LEU A 192 29.58 -9.68 -1.14
CA LEU A 192 29.55 -10.83 -2.03
C LEU A 192 28.57 -10.61 -3.18
N GLY A 193 27.35 -10.14 -2.89
CA GLY A 193 26.33 -9.93 -3.90
C GLY A 193 26.66 -8.83 -4.91
N ARG A 194 27.20 -7.70 -4.43
CA ARG A 194 27.73 -6.65 -5.32
C ARG A 194 28.84 -7.18 -6.23
N THR A 195 29.76 -7.97 -5.67
CA THR A 195 30.85 -8.62 -6.41
C THR A 195 30.31 -9.59 -7.46
N LEU A 196 29.30 -10.40 -7.09
CA LEU A 196 28.67 -11.37 -7.98
C LEU A 196 28.00 -10.68 -9.17
N PHE A 197 27.17 -9.66 -8.94
CA PHE A 197 26.53 -8.91 -10.03
C PHE A 197 27.54 -8.27 -10.97
N ALA A 198 28.62 -7.68 -10.44
CA ALA A 198 29.68 -7.11 -11.25
C ALA A 198 30.45 -8.15 -12.09
N ALA A 199 30.58 -9.39 -11.58
CA ALA A 199 31.28 -10.48 -12.26
C ALA A 199 30.41 -11.21 -13.31
N LEU A 200 29.08 -11.09 -13.24
CA LEU A 200 28.19 -11.74 -14.21
C LEU A 200 28.40 -11.16 -15.63
N PRO A 201 28.39 -12.00 -16.69
CA PRO A 201 28.47 -11.51 -18.07
C PRO A 201 27.33 -10.54 -18.41
N GLU A 202 27.58 -9.56 -19.28
CA GLU A 202 26.61 -8.53 -19.68
C GLU A 202 25.28 -9.10 -20.21
N GLY A 203 25.31 -10.24 -20.91
CA GLY A 203 24.10 -10.92 -21.40
C GLY A 203 23.32 -11.71 -20.33
N ASN A 204 23.85 -11.84 -19.12
CA ASN A 204 23.20 -12.62 -18.05
C ASN A 204 21.86 -11.98 -17.67
N ARG A 205 20.80 -12.81 -17.60
CA ARG A 205 19.44 -12.34 -17.35
C ARG A 205 19.28 -11.66 -15.98
N LEU A 206 19.88 -12.20 -14.92
CA LEU A 206 19.76 -11.65 -13.57
C LEU A 206 20.43 -10.28 -13.49
N ARG A 207 21.63 -10.16 -14.07
CA ARG A 207 22.36 -8.89 -14.17
C ARG A 207 21.57 -7.83 -14.95
N ARG A 208 21.06 -8.17 -16.15
CA ARG A 208 20.27 -7.22 -16.95
C ARG A 208 19.02 -6.76 -16.21
N ARG A 209 18.29 -7.69 -15.57
CA ARG A 209 17.09 -7.33 -14.81
C ARG A 209 17.42 -6.40 -13.65
N GLU A 210 18.51 -6.63 -12.93
CA GLU A 210 19.00 -5.73 -11.88
C GLU A 210 19.31 -4.32 -12.42
N GLU A 211 20.05 -4.22 -13.53
CA GLU A 211 20.42 -2.94 -14.14
C GLU A 211 19.21 -2.19 -14.73
N GLU A 212 18.27 -2.91 -15.35
CA GLU A 212 17.12 -2.31 -16.05
C GLU A 212 15.95 -1.97 -15.11
N ARG A 213 15.63 -2.84 -14.14
CA ARG A 213 14.43 -2.71 -13.30
C ARG A 213 14.73 -2.16 -11.91
N TRP A 214 15.84 -2.55 -11.30
CA TRP A 214 16.10 -2.33 -9.87
C TRP A 214 17.19 -1.29 -9.60
N SER A 215 17.87 -0.80 -10.63
CA SER A 215 19.04 0.11 -10.51
C SER A 215 18.77 1.42 -9.77
N MET A 216 17.53 1.91 -9.74
CA MET A 216 17.15 3.08 -8.94
C MET A 216 16.83 2.72 -7.49
N GLU A 217 16.25 1.54 -7.25
CA GLU A 217 15.80 1.09 -5.93
C GLU A 217 16.95 0.49 -5.12
N ASN A 218 17.92 -0.13 -5.78
CA ASN A 218 18.93 -0.99 -5.16
C ASN A 218 20.34 -0.38 -5.07
N GLN A 219 20.45 0.94 -4.96
CA GLN A 219 21.76 1.61 -4.88
C GLN A 219 22.37 1.57 -3.47
N ARG A 220 21.52 1.60 -2.44
CA ARG A 220 21.91 1.57 -1.02
C ARG A 220 22.10 0.13 -0.54
N ASP A 221 23.01 -0.08 0.40
CA ASP A 221 23.29 -1.42 0.95
C ASP A 221 22.10 -1.97 1.72
N GLU A 222 21.32 -1.09 2.37
CA GLU A 222 20.10 -1.45 3.08
C GLU A 222 19.05 -2.01 2.11
N CYS A 223 18.90 -1.40 0.94
CA CYS A 223 18.00 -1.92 -0.12
C CYS A 223 18.49 -3.27 -0.66
N PHE A 224 19.81 -3.45 -0.80
CA PHE A 224 20.38 -4.71 -1.28
C PHE A 224 20.18 -5.82 -0.28
N ALA A 225 20.41 -5.52 1.00
CA ALA A 225 20.25 -6.48 2.07
C ALA A 225 18.77 -6.90 2.22
N ASP A 226 17.85 -5.93 2.19
CA ASP A 226 16.40 -6.18 2.21
C ASP A 226 15.95 -7.05 1.02
N MET A 227 16.44 -6.79 -0.18
CA MET A 227 16.02 -7.52 -1.37
C MET A 227 16.66 -8.91 -1.52
N TYR A 228 17.97 -9.03 -1.27
CA TYR A 228 18.75 -10.23 -1.65
C TYR A 228 19.25 -11.09 -0.50
N LEU A 229 19.19 -10.59 0.73
CA LEU A 229 19.73 -11.29 1.90
C LEU A 229 18.67 -11.55 2.97
N HIS A 230 17.39 -11.34 2.64
CA HIS A 230 16.33 -11.48 3.62
C HIS A 230 16.22 -12.94 4.12
N PRO A 231 16.29 -13.19 5.45
CA PRO A 231 16.37 -14.56 5.99
C PRO A 231 15.04 -15.34 5.91
N GLN A 232 13.93 -14.65 5.62
CA GLN A 232 12.60 -15.23 5.49
C GLN A 232 11.78 -14.42 4.48
N GLU A 233 11.46 -15.00 3.33
CA GLU A 233 10.60 -14.35 2.34
C GLU A 233 9.57 -15.37 1.83
N ILE A 234 8.34 -14.92 1.64
CA ILE A 234 7.25 -15.68 1.03
C ILE A 234 6.69 -14.80 -0.07
N ASP A 235 6.93 -15.19 -1.32
CA ASP A 235 6.30 -14.54 -2.45
C ASP A 235 4.97 -15.20 -2.79
N TYR A 236 3.99 -14.38 -3.14
CA TYR A 236 2.63 -14.82 -3.41
C TYR A 236 2.36 -14.86 -4.92
N THR A 237 1.62 -15.88 -5.37
CA THR A 237 0.77 -15.78 -6.57
C THR A 237 -0.62 -15.29 -6.16
N ILE A 238 -1.46 -14.88 -7.13
CA ILE A 238 -2.88 -14.54 -6.85
C ILE A 238 -3.59 -15.67 -6.08
N ASP A 239 -3.33 -16.93 -6.43
CA ASP A 239 -3.96 -18.07 -5.77
C ASP A 239 -3.56 -18.15 -4.29
N THR A 240 -2.25 -18.14 -3.99
CA THR A 240 -1.75 -18.19 -2.60
C THR A 240 -2.08 -16.94 -1.78
N LEU A 241 -2.20 -15.78 -2.45
CA LEU A 241 -2.63 -14.53 -1.82
C LEU A 241 -4.06 -14.67 -1.30
N PHE A 242 -4.98 -15.14 -2.15
CA PHE A 242 -6.37 -15.33 -1.74
C PHE A 242 -6.53 -16.44 -0.69
N GLU A 243 -5.68 -17.47 -0.69
CA GLU A 243 -5.63 -18.44 0.40
C GLU A 243 -5.26 -17.79 1.75
N LEU A 244 -4.32 -16.85 1.77
CA LEU A 244 -3.97 -16.08 2.97
C LEU A 244 -5.15 -15.20 3.43
N ILE A 245 -5.79 -14.50 2.49
CA ILE A 245 -6.94 -13.63 2.76
C ILE A 245 -8.12 -14.43 3.31
N ASP A 246 -8.50 -15.54 2.67
CA ASP A 246 -9.64 -16.36 3.07
C ASP A 246 -9.49 -16.88 4.51
N LYS A 247 -8.25 -17.22 4.91
CA LYS A 247 -7.95 -17.70 6.27
C LYS A 247 -7.92 -16.60 7.33
N SER A 248 -7.92 -15.33 6.92
CA SER A 248 -7.96 -14.19 7.85
C SER A 248 -9.35 -13.89 8.39
N GLY A 249 -10.40 -14.32 7.68
CA GLY A 249 -11.80 -13.96 7.97
C GLY A 249 -12.17 -12.51 7.59
N LEU A 250 -11.26 -11.79 6.92
CA LEU A 250 -11.51 -10.45 6.39
C LEU A 250 -12.07 -10.51 4.96
N GLU A 251 -12.81 -9.48 4.57
CA GLU A 251 -13.33 -9.31 3.22
C GLU A 251 -12.36 -8.51 2.35
N PHE A 252 -12.11 -8.97 1.13
CA PHE A 252 -11.25 -8.27 0.17
C PHE A 252 -11.99 -7.10 -0.50
N LEU A 253 -11.42 -5.89 -0.43
CA LEU A 253 -12.05 -4.67 -0.95
C LEU A 253 -11.53 -4.25 -2.33
N GLY A 254 -10.37 -4.77 -2.72
CA GLY A 254 -9.71 -4.46 -3.99
C GLY A 254 -8.24 -4.15 -3.82
N PHE A 255 -7.51 -4.25 -4.93
CA PHE A 255 -6.15 -3.75 -5.06
C PHE A 255 -6.12 -2.23 -5.13
N SER A 256 -5.06 -1.61 -4.61
CA SER A 256 -4.86 -0.16 -4.61
C SER A 256 -4.68 0.42 -6.02
N ASN A 257 -4.33 -0.41 -7.02
CA ASN A 257 -4.11 -0.02 -8.42
C ASN A 257 -5.15 -0.68 -9.36
N PRO A 258 -6.46 -0.42 -9.21
CA PRO A 258 -7.52 -1.17 -9.90
C PRO A 258 -7.40 -1.15 -11.43
N ALA A 259 -6.85 -0.11 -12.02
CA ALA A 259 -6.62 -0.01 -13.46
C ALA A 259 -5.65 -1.09 -14.01
N PHE A 260 -4.66 -1.51 -13.21
CA PHE A 260 -3.76 -2.61 -13.58
C PHE A 260 -4.54 -3.91 -13.77
N TRP A 261 -5.61 -4.12 -13.02
CA TRP A 261 -6.35 -5.39 -13.01
C TRP A 261 -7.45 -5.50 -14.06
N GLN A 262 -7.67 -4.45 -14.85
CA GLN A 262 -8.63 -4.44 -15.96
C GLN A 262 -8.04 -5.16 -17.17
N LEU A 263 -8.72 -6.20 -17.69
CA LEU A 263 -8.21 -6.99 -18.82
C LEU A 263 -8.31 -6.24 -20.16
N GLU A 264 -9.12 -5.19 -20.22
CA GLU A 264 -9.25 -4.25 -21.33
C GLU A 264 -7.90 -3.65 -21.72
N ARG A 265 -7.00 -3.43 -20.75
CA ARG A 265 -5.61 -3.00 -20.96
C ARG A 265 -4.83 -3.98 -21.84
N LEU A 266 -5.02 -5.27 -21.63
CA LEU A 266 -4.29 -6.34 -22.33
C LEU A 266 -4.95 -6.74 -23.65
N PHE A 267 -6.28 -6.70 -23.72
CA PHE A 267 -7.05 -7.17 -24.87
C PHE A 267 -7.77 -6.07 -25.66
N SER A 268 -7.32 -4.81 -25.54
CA SER A 268 -7.95 -3.64 -26.19
C SER A 268 -8.25 -3.83 -27.69
N LYS A 269 -7.44 -4.62 -28.40
CA LYS A 269 -7.59 -4.90 -29.84
C LYS A 269 -8.37 -6.19 -30.16
N GLN A 270 -8.85 -6.92 -29.16
CA GLN A 270 -9.45 -8.26 -29.31
C GLN A 270 -10.73 -8.41 -28.46
N PRO A 271 -11.88 -7.87 -28.93
CA PRO A 271 -13.14 -7.89 -28.19
C PRO A 271 -13.62 -9.30 -27.80
N ASP A 272 -13.28 -10.31 -28.60
CA ASP A 272 -13.68 -11.70 -28.31
C ASP A 272 -12.92 -12.30 -27.11
N LEU A 273 -11.70 -11.83 -26.82
CA LEU A 273 -10.99 -12.21 -25.59
C LEU A 273 -11.65 -11.58 -24.36
N ILE A 274 -12.12 -10.34 -24.46
CA ILE A 274 -12.88 -9.67 -23.39
C ILE A 274 -14.18 -10.44 -23.09
N LYS A 275 -14.92 -10.85 -24.13
CA LYS A 275 -16.13 -11.67 -23.95
C LYS A 275 -15.84 -12.99 -23.25
N ARG A 276 -14.72 -13.64 -23.57
CA ARG A 276 -14.29 -14.88 -22.89
C ARG A 276 -13.92 -14.62 -21.43
N ALA A 277 -13.17 -13.56 -21.18
CA ALA A 277 -12.76 -13.15 -19.84
C ALA A 277 -13.94 -12.75 -18.96
N ALA A 278 -15.03 -12.21 -19.53
CA ALA A 278 -16.25 -11.88 -18.80
C ALA A 278 -16.96 -13.11 -18.19
N LEU A 279 -16.64 -14.32 -18.64
CA LEU A 279 -17.14 -15.58 -18.07
C LEU A 279 -16.35 -16.06 -16.84
N LEU A 280 -15.20 -15.44 -16.55
CA LEU A 280 -14.36 -15.79 -15.43
C LEU A 280 -14.85 -15.10 -14.14
N THR A 281 -14.66 -15.79 -13.01
CA THR A 281 -14.79 -15.15 -11.69
C THR A 281 -13.78 -14.01 -11.54
N GLU A 282 -14.02 -13.10 -10.60
CA GLU A 282 -13.09 -12.00 -10.33
C GLU A 282 -11.67 -12.48 -10.03
N ARG A 283 -11.51 -13.47 -9.13
CA ARG A 283 -10.19 -14.05 -8.82
C ARG A 283 -9.51 -14.68 -10.03
N GLN A 284 -10.27 -15.35 -10.90
CA GLN A 284 -9.73 -15.88 -12.16
C GLN A 284 -9.29 -14.78 -13.12
N ARG A 285 -9.98 -13.63 -13.14
CA ARG A 285 -9.54 -12.46 -13.94
C ARG A 285 -8.24 -11.89 -13.38
N TYR A 286 -8.10 -11.76 -12.07
CA TYR A 286 -6.82 -11.36 -11.46
C TYR A 286 -5.70 -12.34 -11.77
N ARG A 287 -5.96 -13.64 -11.66
CA ARG A 287 -4.98 -14.67 -12.00
C ARG A 287 -4.59 -14.63 -13.47
N LEU A 288 -5.55 -14.43 -14.37
CA LEU A 288 -5.29 -14.26 -15.80
C LEU A 288 -4.43 -13.02 -16.07
N THR A 289 -4.72 -11.90 -15.41
CA THR A 289 -3.91 -10.69 -15.51
C THR A 289 -2.48 -10.94 -15.05
N GLU A 290 -2.28 -11.55 -13.88
CA GLU A 290 -0.95 -11.89 -13.33
C GLU A 290 -0.14 -12.78 -14.29
N LEU A 291 -0.79 -13.76 -14.92
CA LEU A 291 -0.13 -14.66 -15.88
C LEU A 291 0.28 -13.98 -17.18
N LEU A 292 -0.47 -12.97 -17.62
CA LEU A 292 -0.23 -12.27 -18.88
C LEU A 292 0.60 -10.99 -18.73
N ASP A 293 0.71 -10.48 -17.51
CA ASP A 293 1.54 -9.34 -17.14
C ASP A 293 2.30 -9.65 -15.84
N PRO A 294 3.37 -10.47 -15.92
CA PRO A 294 4.11 -10.93 -14.76
C PRO A 294 5.07 -9.86 -14.20
N ASP A 295 5.08 -8.63 -14.71
CA ASP A 295 5.96 -7.56 -14.20
C ASP A 295 5.51 -6.99 -12.85
N VAL A 296 4.31 -7.36 -12.37
CA VAL A 296 3.84 -7.02 -11.03
C VAL A 296 4.79 -7.59 -9.97
N SER A 297 5.49 -6.70 -9.24
CA SER A 297 6.46 -7.10 -8.21
C SER A 297 5.85 -7.24 -6.82
N HIS A 298 4.64 -6.74 -6.62
CA HIS A 298 3.95 -6.77 -5.33
C HIS A 298 2.44 -6.67 -5.50
N TYR A 299 1.72 -7.13 -4.48
CA TYR A 299 0.30 -6.92 -4.31
C TYR A 299 0.08 -5.93 -3.19
N GLU A 300 -0.66 -4.88 -3.48
CA GLU A 300 -1.08 -3.87 -2.51
C GLU A 300 -2.60 -3.73 -2.55
N PHE A 301 -3.26 -3.94 -1.41
CA PHE A 301 -4.71 -4.11 -1.34
C PHE A 301 -5.27 -3.77 0.03
N PHE A 302 -6.60 -3.66 0.08
CA PHE A 302 -7.35 -3.38 1.28
C PHE A 302 -8.25 -4.56 1.65
N LEU A 303 -8.30 -4.87 2.95
CA LEU A 303 -9.30 -5.77 3.52
C LEU A 303 -10.12 -5.05 4.59
N ALA A 304 -11.29 -5.59 4.93
CA ALA A 304 -12.14 -5.05 5.98
C ALA A 304 -12.72 -6.15 6.87
N LYS A 305 -13.05 -5.77 8.10
CA LYS A 305 -13.78 -6.62 9.04
C LYS A 305 -15.26 -6.69 8.63
N PRO A 306 -15.81 -7.87 8.30
CA PRO A 306 -17.23 -7.99 7.96
C PRO A 306 -18.14 -7.60 9.15
N PRO A 307 -19.36 -7.11 8.90
CA PRO A 307 -19.95 -6.86 7.58
C PRO A 307 -19.42 -5.57 6.93
N VAL A 308 -19.11 -5.63 5.64
CA VAL A 308 -18.69 -4.48 4.84
C VAL A 308 -19.91 -3.82 4.19
N THR A 309 -20.00 -2.49 4.27
CA THR A 309 -20.98 -1.70 3.52
C THR A 309 -20.26 -0.76 2.58
N ARG A 310 -20.51 -0.90 1.27
CA ARG A 310 -19.90 -0.06 0.23
C ARG A 310 -20.96 0.64 -0.62
N ILE A 311 -20.79 1.94 -0.83
CA ILE A 311 -21.60 2.74 -1.73
C ILE A 311 -20.91 2.80 -3.09
N ASN A 312 -21.64 2.59 -4.18
CA ASN A 312 -21.10 2.61 -5.54
C ASN A 312 -21.62 3.78 -6.39
N TRP A 313 -22.51 4.63 -5.84
CA TRP A 313 -23.09 5.80 -6.51
C TRP A 313 -23.70 5.50 -7.89
N SER A 314 -24.20 4.28 -8.10
CA SER A 314 -24.80 3.87 -9.37
C SER A 314 -26.18 4.49 -9.59
N HIS A 315 -26.91 4.82 -8.53
CA HIS A 315 -28.22 5.45 -8.63
C HIS A 315 -28.09 6.98 -8.76
N ASN A 316 -28.70 7.54 -9.80
CA ASN A 316 -28.67 8.99 -10.06
C ASN A 316 -29.20 9.80 -8.87
N THR A 317 -30.25 9.32 -8.20
CA THR A 317 -30.85 10.03 -7.06
C THR A 317 -29.89 10.13 -5.88
N ASP A 318 -29.16 9.05 -5.57
CA ASP A 318 -28.19 9.05 -4.48
C ASP A 318 -27.04 10.02 -4.79
N LEU A 319 -26.51 9.97 -6.01
CA LEU A 319 -25.43 10.85 -6.43
C LEU A 319 -25.88 12.32 -6.51
N TRP A 320 -27.07 12.58 -7.03
CA TRP A 320 -27.66 13.92 -7.11
C TRP A 320 -27.76 14.58 -5.74
N ASN A 321 -28.18 13.81 -4.73
CA ASN A 321 -28.33 14.31 -3.37
C ASN A 321 -27.01 14.36 -2.60
N ALA A 322 -25.94 13.70 -3.03
CA ALA A 322 -24.66 13.67 -2.31
C ALA A 322 -24.00 15.06 -2.25
N THR A 323 -23.14 15.30 -1.27
CA THR A 323 -22.15 16.38 -1.34
C THR A 323 -20.83 15.85 -1.88
N ALA A 324 -20.08 16.72 -2.56
CA ALA A 324 -18.80 16.39 -3.19
C ALA A 324 -17.71 17.34 -2.68
N GLU A 325 -16.52 16.80 -2.45
CA GLU A 325 -15.34 17.55 -2.00
C GLU A 325 -14.13 17.14 -2.81
N LEU A 326 -13.22 18.09 -3.11
CA LEU A 326 -11.94 17.77 -3.73
C LEU A 326 -11.14 16.81 -2.82
N SER A 327 -10.56 15.77 -3.41
CA SER A 327 -9.72 14.82 -2.67
C SER A 327 -8.50 15.54 -2.06
N PRO A 328 -8.20 15.33 -0.75
CA PRO A 328 -7.04 15.95 -0.11
C PRO A 328 -5.70 15.42 -0.66
N CYS A 329 -5.71 14.31 -1.40
CA CYS A 329 -4.56 13.75 -2.10
C CYS A 329 -4.56 14.16 -3.57
N THR A 330 -4.67 15.47 -3.81
CA THR A 330 -4.57 16.11 -5.13
C THR A 330 -3.63 17.30 -5.02
N GLN A 331 -2.68 17.41 -5.95
CA GLN A 331 -1.73 18.54 -5.99
C GLN A 331 -1.94 19.39 -7.24
N GLY A 332 -1.75 20.71 -7.10
CA GLY A 332 -1.81 21.67 -8.20
C GLY A 332 -3.13 22.44 -8.32
N TRP A 333 -4.13 22.16 -7.47
CA TRP A 333 -5.37 22.93 -7.44
C TRP A 333 -5.08 24.39 -7.02
N PRO A 334 -5.66 25.43 -7.65
CA PRO A 334 -6.76 25.42 -8.62
C PRO A 334 -6.32 25.61 -10.08
N HIS A 335 -5.33 24.85 -10.57
CA HIS A 335 -5.00 24.81 -12.00
C HIS A 335 -5.75 23.70 -12.72
N HIS A 336 -5.91 23.81 -14.05
CA HIS A 336 -6.45 22.71 -14.88
C HIS A 336 -5.51 21.51 -14.96
N LEU A 337 -4.21 21.71 -14.70
CA LEU A 337 -3.21 20.67 -14.68
C LEU A 337 -2.92 20.28 -13.23
N LEU A 338 -3.28 19.06 -12.86
CA LEU A 338 -3.18 18.54 -11.50
C LEU A 338 -2.38 17.23 -11.47
N PHE A 339 -1.98 16.83 -10.26
CA PHE A 339 -1.57 15.46 -9.96
C PHE A 339 -2.66 14.80 -9.11
N ASN A 340 -3.09 13.60 -9.49
CA ASN A 340 -4.04 12.81 -8.70
C ASN A 340 -3.36 12.08 -7.51
N GLY A 341 -4.11 11.22 -6.82
CA GLY A 341 -3.62 10.44 -5.68
C GLY A 341 -2.40 9.56 -5.99
N ASP A 342 -2.25 9.09 -7.24
CA ASP A 342 -1.13 8.27 -7.70
C ASP A 342 -0.05 9.10 -8.43
N TYR A 343 -0.03 10.43 -8.25
CA TYR A 343 0.88 11.38 -8.92
C TYR A 343 0.85 11.33 -10.45
N GLN A 344 -0.27 10.90 -11.03
CA GLN A 344 -0.47 10.97 -12.47
C GLN A 344 -0.98 12.34 -12.85
N VAL A 345 -0.44 12.87 -13.95
CA VAL A 345 -0.88 14.14 -14.52
C VAL A 345 -2.32 14.01 -14.99
N VAL A 346 -3.17 14.93 -14.54
CA VAL A 346 -4.56 15.06 -14.91
C VAL A 346 -4.79 16.43 -15.54
N HIS A 347 -5.37 16.42 -16.74
CA HIS A 347 -5.90 17.61 -17.38
C HIS A 347 -7.42 17.67 -17.15
N LEU A 348 -7.87 18.67 -16.41
CA LEU A 348 -9.29 18.93 -16.21
C LEU A 348 -9.90 19.57 -17.46
N THR A 349 -11.01 19.01 -17.91
CA THR A 349 -11.92 19.71 -18.84
C THR A 349 -12.51 20.95 -18.15
N GLU A 350 -13.06 21.88 -18.95
CA GLU A 350 -13.71 23.07 -18.40
C GLU A 350 -14.86 22.72 -17.44
N GLY A 351 -15.68 21.74 -17.79
CA GLY A 351 -16.79 21.29 -16.93
C GLY A 351 -16.31 20.69 -15.61
N GLU A 352 -15.25 19.88 -15.64
CA GLU A 352 -14.65 19.32 -14.42
C GLU A 352 -14.03 20.42 -13.54
N TYR A 353 -13.33 21.38 -14.13
CA TYR A 353 -12.76 22.52 -13.41
C TYR A 353 -13.84 23.33 -12.71
N LEU A 354 -14.90 23.72 -13.43
CA LEU A 354 -16.03 24.47 -12.86
C LEU A 354 -16.75 23.68 -11.77
N PHE A 355 -16.91 22.35 -11.93
CA PHE A 355 -17.50 21.50 -10.90
C PHE A 355 -16.66 21.48 -9.62
N LEU A 356 -15.34 21.29 -9.74
CA LEU A 356 -14.41 21.29 -8.59
C LEU A 356 -14.33 22.67 -7.92
N GLU A 357 -14.45 23.76 -8.69
CA GLU A 357 -14.52 25.12 -8.17
C GLU A 357 -15.79 25.33 -7.33
N GLN A 358 -16.94 24.81 -7.78
CA GLN A 358 -18.18 24.83 -7.00
C GLN A 358 -18.08 23.95 -5.75
N CYS A 359 -17.46 22.76 -5.81
CA CYS A 359 -17.23 21.92 -4.63
C CYS A 359 -16.39 22.66 -3.57
N THR A 360 -15.38 23.42 -3.99
CA THR A 360 -14.49 24.15 -3.09
C THR A 360 -15.15 25.40 -2.51
N SER A 361 -15.96 26.11 -3.30
CA SER A 361 -16.61 27.36 -2.90
C SER A 361 -17.94 27.18 -2.16
N ARG A 362 -18.60 26.03 -2.34
CA ARG A 362 -19.91 25.70 -1.76
C ARG A 362 -19.88 24.28 -1.16
N PRO A 363 -19.15 24.03 -0.06
CA PRO A 363 -18.91 22.68 0.47
C PRO A 363 -20.19 21.96 0.94
N ASP A 364 -21.25 22.71 1.27
CA ASP A 364 -22.54 22.16 1.69
C ASP A 364 -23.53 21.93 0.54
N ALA A 365 -23.19 22.35 -0.69
CA ALA A 365 -24.06 22.17 -1.85
C ALA A 365 -24.07 20.69 -2.28
N THR A 366 -25.26 20.20 -2.63
CA THR A 366 -25.38 18.88 -3.24
C THR A 366 -24.82 18.89 -4.67
N VAL A 367 -24.51 17.72 -5.21
CA VAL A 367 -24.14 17.55 -6.61
C VAL A 367 -25.23 18.17 -7.51
N GLY A 368 -26.51 17.96 -7.19
CA GLY A 368 -27.63 18.58 -7.87
C GLY A 368 -27.58 20.11 -7.88
N ASP A 369 -27.40 20.72 -6.71
CA ASP A 369 -27.30 22.18 -6.57
C ASP A 369 -26.14 22.78 -7.38
N ILE A 370 -25.05 22.03 -7.57
CA ILE A 370 -23.91 22.43 -8.39
C ILE A 370 -24.27 22.29 -9.87
N LEU A 371 -24.77 21.12 -10.29
CA LEU A 371 -25.08 20.81 -11.70
C LEU A 371 -26.18 21.71 -12.28
N GLU A 372 -27.05 22.29 -11.47
CA GLU A 372 -28.03 23.30 -11.92
C GLU A 372 -27.38 24.63 -12.36
N THR A 373 -26.15 24.89 -11.93
CA THR A 373 -25.46 26.18 -12.15
C THR A 373 -24.37 26.15 -13.23
N ILE A 374 -23.95 24.95 -13.67
CA ILE A 374 -22.85 24.76 -14.61
C ILE A 374 -23.24 23.76 -15.71
N SER A 375 -22.55 23.83 -16.86
CA SER A 375 -22.71 22.83 -17.92
C SER A 375 -21.86 21.59 -17.63
N PHE A 376 -22.35 20.69 -16.79
CA PHE A 376 -21.73 19.39 -16.47
C PHE A 376 -22.81 18.33 -16.19
N ASP A 377 -22.45 17.05 -16.05
CA ASP A 377 -23.42 15.97 -15.85
C ASP A 377 -22.98 14.93 -14.80
N LEU A 378 -23.91 14.05 -14.41
CA LEU A 378 -23.67 13.02 -13.40
C LEU A 378 -22.62 11.99 -13.81
N ASP A 379 -22.44 11.73 -15.12
CA ASP A 379 -21.42 10.78 -15.59
C ASP A 379 -20.01 11.38 -15.47
N GLY A 380 -19.89 12.69 -15.71
CA GLY A 380 -18.70 13.47 -15.38
C GLY A 380 -18.36 13.43 -13.90
N VAL A 381 -19.37 13.57 -13.01
CA VAL A 381 -19.16 13.45 -11.56
C VAL A 381 -18.69 12.05 -11.17
N ARG A 382 -19.27 10.98 -11.75
CA ARG A 382 -18.79 9.60 -11.53
C ARG A 382 -17.37 9.40 -12.02
N SER A 383 -17.01 9.98 -13.16
CA SER A 383 -15.65 9.94 -13.67
C SER A 383 -14.66 10.56 -12.68
N LEU A 384 -14.96 11.75 -12.13
CA LEU A 384 -14.15 12.39 -11.09
C LEU A 384 -14.00 11.51 -9.85
N PHE A 385 -15.09 10.88 -9.39
CA PHE A 385 -15.08 9.96 -8.25
C PHE A 385 -14.24 8.70 -8.52
N HIS A 386 -14.41 8.05 -9.66
CA HIS A 386 -13.63 6.86 -10.03
C HIS A 386 -12.14 7.15 -10.20
N ARG A 387 -11.79 8.37 -10.62
CA ARG A 387 -10.41 8.87 -10.69
C ARG A 387 -9.88 9.38 -9.35
N GLN A 388 -10.66 9.24 -8.27
CA GLN A 388 -10.35 9.68 -6.91
C GLN A 388 -10.00 11.17 -6.79
N LEU A 389 -10.55 12.00 -7.68
CA LEU A 389 -10.40 13.45 -7.64
C LEU A 389 -11.39 14.12 -6.69
N ILE A 390 -12.52 13.44 -6.41
CA ILE A 390 -13.50 13.87 -5.43
C ILE A 390 -13.83 12.77 -4.43
N LEU A 391 -14.26 13.19 -3.26
CA LEU A 391 -14.87 12.36 -2.24
C LEU A 391 -16.36 12.70 -2.17
N LEU A 392 -17.20 11.67 -2.04
CA LEU A 392 -18.65 11.82 -1.97
C LEU A 392 -19.16 11.48 -0.55
N THR A 393 -20.13 12.25 -0.08
CA THR A 393 -20.79 12.01 1.21
C THR A 393 -22.30 11.93 0.99
N PRO A 394 -22.99 10.91 1.52
CA PRO A 394 -24.45 10.87 1.49
C PRO A 394 -25.01 12.07 2.25
N HIS A 395 -25.91 12.81 1.62
CA HIS A 395 -26.66 13.84 2.33
C HIS A 395 -27.73 13.16 3.18
N GLY A 396 -27.72 13.46 4.48
CA GLY A 396 -28.61 12.88 5.48
C GLY A 396 -30.08 13.24 5.30
#